data_AF-A0A930GS53-F1
#
_entry.id   AF-A0A930GS53-F1
#
_cell.length_a   1.000
_cell.length_b   1.000
_cell.length_c   1.000
_cell.angle_alpha   90.00
_cell.angle_beta   90.00
_cell.angle_gamma   90.00
#
_symmetry.space_group_name_H-M   'P 1'
#
loop_
_entity.id
_entity.type
_entity.pdbx_description
1 polymer ?
#
loop_
_entity_poly.entity_id
_entity_poly.type
_entity_poly.pdbx_seq_one_letter_code
_entity_poly.pdbx_strand_id
1 'polypeptide(L)'
;VDINHNFPTQGWNQRADSRKKPSNEYYKGASAGSESETQDLIKLVNNENFSAVLNYHTQGQIIYWSNQHASAEVLVMDKAMADIVAAHTGYRLVAPEADGSKFGTGFKDWLDWEKGIPSVTVEVGIGTSPVPEAQIDTIWQQNAGVLPDIVKYIIGK
;
A
#
# COMPACT_ATOMS: atom_id res chain seq x y z
N VAL A 1 -10.21 2.54 14.54
CA VAL A 1 -10.55 2.19 13.14
C VAL A 1 -9.29 1.69 12.50
N ASP A 2 -9.38 0.67 11.67
CA ASP A 2 -8.26 0.28 10.82
C ASP A 2 -8.11 1.33 9.72
N ILE A 3 -7.08 2.18 9.85
CA ILE A 3 -6.84 3.28 8.91
C ILE A 3 -6.65 2.74 7.49
N ASN A 4 -6.01 1.60 7.33
CA ASN A 4 -5.78 0.99 6.02
C ASN A 4 -7.03 0.25 5.49
N HIS A 5 -8.21 0.47 6.09
CA HIS A 5 -9.49 0.10 5.52
C HIS A 5 -10.46 1.29 5.40
N ASN A 6 -10.04 2.48 5.78
CA ASN A 6 -10.91 3.65 5.89
C ASN A 6 -10.96 4.50 4.61
N PHE A 7 -10.23 4.15 3.54
CA PHE A 7 -10.16 4.99 2.34
C PHE A 7 -11.40 4.86 1.44
N PRO A 8 -11.81 5.95 0.76
CA PRO A 8 -13.04 6.01 -0.05
C PRO A 8 -12.84 5.40 -1.44
N THR A 9 -12.54 4.11 -1.47
CA THR A 9 -12.57 3.30 -2.71
C THR A 9 -14.00 2.93 -3.09
N GLN A 10 -14.24 2.64 -4.36
CA GLN A 10 -15.47 2.06 -4.89
C GLN A 10 -15.84 0.73 -4.22
N GLY A 11 -14.85 0.01 -3.69
CA GLY A 11 -15.03 -1.24 -2.94
C GLY A 11 -15.45 -1.07 -1.47
N TRP A 12 -15.48 0.16 -0.94
CA TRP A 12 -15.67 0.38 0.50
C TRP A 12 -16.99 -0.16 1.03
N ASN A 13 -18.09 0.03 0.30
CA ASN A 13 -19.40 -0.46 0.72
C ASN A 13 -19.51 -2.00 0.68
N GLN A 14 -18.80 -2.64 -0.24
CA GLN A 14 -18.81 -4.08 -0.51
C GLN A 14 -17.83 -4.83 0.41
N ARG A 15 -16.79 -4.15 0.89
CA ARG A 15 -15.85 -4.73 1.86
C ARG A 15 -16.59 -5.12 3.14
N ALA A 16 -16.48 -6.40 3.49
CA ALA A 16 -17.01 -6.90 4.74
C ALA A 16 -16.26 -6.26 5.94
N ASP A 17 -17.02 -5.85 6.94
CA ASP A 17 -16.49 -5.45 8.24
C ASP A 17 -16.79 -6.56 9.24
N SER A 18 -15.76 -7.36 9.55
CA SER A 18 -15.89 -8.51 10.44
C SER A 18 -15.98 -8.12 11.92
N ARG A 19 -15.60 -6.88 12.28
CA ARG A 19 -15.62 -6.40 13.68
C ARG A 19 -16.91 -5.68 14.02
N LYS A 20 -17.44 -4.86 13.09
CA LYS A 20 -18.65 -4.02 13.22
C LYS A 20 -18.63 -3.02 14.38
N LYS A 21 -17.46 -2.84 15.03
CA LYS A 21 -17.23 -1.94 16.15
C LYS A 21 -15.76 -1.53 16.17
N PRO A 22 -15.40 -0.41 16.83
CA PRO A 22 -14.02 0.05 16.95
C PRO A 22 -13.04 -1.08 17.29
N SER A 23 -12.04 -1.23 16.44
CA SER A 23 -10.98 -2.24 16.49
C SER A 23 -9.73 -1.67 15.82
N ASN A 24 -8.57 -2.26 16.15
CA ASN A 24 -7.29 -1.97 15.51
C ASN A 24 -7.12 -2.69 14.16
N GLU A 25 -7.89 -3.76 13.93
CA GLU A 25 -7.93 -4.51 12.68
C GLU A 25 -9.35 -4.60 12.15
N TYR A 26 -9.53 -4.64 10.84
CA TYR A 26 -10.76 -5.02 10.12
C TYR A 26 -11.99 -4.12 10.29
N TYR A 27 -12.06 -3.26 11.31
CA TYR A 27 -13.12 -2.25 11.43
C TYR A 27 -12.83 -1.07 10.51
N LYS A 28 -13.63 -0.91 9.46
CA LYS A 28 -13.38 0.06 8.38
C LYS A 28 -13.85 1.50 8.67
N GLY A 29 -14.48 1.71 9.82
CA GLY A 29 -15.01 3.01 10.25
C GLY A 29 -16.51 3.16 10.01
N ALA A 30 -17.09 4.25 10.53
CA ALA A 30 -18.51 4.55 10.39
C ALA A 30 -18.89 4.97 8.97
N SER A 31 -17.95 5.59 8.26
CA SER A 31 -18.02 5.95 6.85
C SER A 31 -16.60 5.91 6.27
N ALA A 32 -16.47 5.85 4.94
CA ALA A 32 -15.18 6.08 4.31
C ALA A 32 -14.68 7.50 4.66
N GLY A 33 -13.38 7.62 4.95
CA GLY A 33 -12.75 8.86 5.39
C GLY A 33 -13.29 9.39 6.72
N SER A 34 -13.77 8.51 7.60
CA SER A 34 -14.27 8.94 8.92
C SER A 34 -13.17 9.43 9.85
N GLU A 35 -11.95 8.92 9.71
CA GLU A 35 -10.84 9.28 10.60
C GLU A 35 -10.06 10.49 10.09
N SER A 36 -9.60 11.33 11.00
CA SER A 36 -8.80 12.52 10.71
C SER A 36 -7.53 12.21 9.91
N GLU A 37 -6.85 11.12 10.26
CA GLU A 37 -5.60 10.67 9.66
C GLU A 37 -5.83 10.30 8.18
N THR A 38 -6.94 9.61 7.89
CA THR A 38 -7.36 9.30 6.51
C THR A 38 -7.68 10.59 5.75
N GLN A 39 -8.41 11.52 6.37
CA GLN A 39 -8.78 12.80 5.75
C GLN A 39 -7.56 13.64 5.40
N ASP A 40 -6.53 13.66 6.25
CA ASP A 40 -5.30 14.39 6.02
C ASP A 40 -4.51 13.79 4.84
N LEU A 41 -4.42 12.47 4.74
CA LEU A 41 -3.81 11.80 3.58
C LEU A 41 -4.59 12.04 2.28
N ILE A 42 -5.93 11.99 2.34
CA ILE A 42 -6.78 12.31 1.18
C ILE A 42 -6.53 13.75 0.74
N LYS A 43 -6.49 14.69 1.68
CA LYS A 43 -6.23 16.11 1.40
C LYS A 43 -4.85 16.30 0.78
N LEU A 44 -3.82 15.66 1.32
CA LEU A 44 -2.46 15.71 0.79
C LEU A 44 -2.41 15.22 -0.66
N VAL A 45 -2.95 14.02 -0.93
CA VAL A 45 -2.96 13.43 -2.29
C VAL A 45 -3.78 14.24 -3.29
N ASN A 46 -4.85 14.92 -2.85
CA ASN A 46 -5.64 15.76 -3.74
C ASN A 46 -5.02 17.13 -4.01
N ASN A 47 -4.11 17.59 -3.16
CA ASN A 47 -3.46 18.90 -3.31
C ASN A 47 -2.10 18.84 -4.01
N GLU A 48 -1.47 17.66 -4.01
CA GLU A 48 -0.13 17.45 -4.56
C GLU A 48 -0.17 16.52 -5.78
N ASN A 49 0.84 16.63 -6.66
CA ASN A 49 0.95 15.84 -7.88
C ASN A 49 1.96 14.68 -7.70
N PHE A 50 1.58 13.66 -6.93
CA PHE A 50 2.44 12.49 -6.73
C PHE A 50 2.58 11.67 -8.00
N SER A 51 3.82 11.38 -8.41
CA SER A 51 4.10 10.48 -9.54
C SER A 51 4.05 9.00 -9.15
N ALA A 52 4.30 8.69 -7.88
CA ALA A 52 4.15 7.36 -7.29
C ALA A 52 4.19 7.42 -5.75
N VAL A 53 3.78 6.34 -5.09
CA VAL A 53 3.80 6.20 -3.62
C VAL A 53 4.39 4.85 -3.19
N LEU A 54 5.21 4.87 -2.14
CA LEU A 54 5.77 3.68 -1.50
C LEU A 54 5.19 3.56 -0.09
N ASN A 55 4.40 2.53 0.17
CA ASN A 55 3.72 2.31 1.45
C ASN A 55 4.49 1.28 2.28
N TYR A 56 4.98 1.65 3.46
CA TYR A 56 5.67 0.71 4.34
C TYR A 56 4.77 0.21 5.45
N HIS A 57 4.73 -1.11 5.61
CA HIS A 57 4.00 -1.80 6.66
C HIS A 57 4.87 -2.91 7.26
N THR A 58 4.39 -3.54 8.33
CA THR A 58 4.91 -4.81 8.82
C THR A 58 3.72 -5.77 8.90
N GLN A 59 3.82 -7.00 8.44
CA GLN A 59 5.04 -7.80 8.27
C GLN A 59 4.92 -8.89 7.20
N GLY A 60 6.04 -9.58 6.94
CA GLY A 60 6.04 -10.86 6.22
C GLY A 60 7.01 -10.92 5.04
N GLN A 61 7.79 -9.86 4.81
CA GLN A 61 8.71 -9.76 3.66
C GLN A 61 7.98 -10.01 2.33
N ILE A 62 6.87 -9.29 2.17
CA ILE A 62 5.94 -9.41 1.06
C ILE A 62 5.73 -8.05 0.40
N ILE A 63 5.53 -8.06 -0.91
CA ILE A 63 5.16 -6.89 -1.70
C ILE A 63 3.75 -7.11 -2.24
N TYR A 64 2.79 -6.36 -1.71
CA TYR A 64 1.46 -6.24 -2.29
C TYR A 64 1.51 -5.14 -3.35
N TRP A 65 1.21 -5.48 -4.59
CA TRP A 65 1.34 -4.57 -5.72
C TRP A 65 0.03 -4.55 -6.52
N SER A 66 -0.36 -3.34 -6.93
CA SER A 66 -1.57 -3.03 -7.71
C SER A 66 -2.90 -3.51 -7.11
N ASN A 67 -3.96 -2.85 -7.51
CA ASN A 67 -5.32 -3.35 -7.39
C ASN A 67 -5.72 -4.01 -8.71
N GLN A 68 -6.59 -5.02 -8.66
CA GLN A 68 -7.11 -5.67 -9.87
C GLN A 68 -7.95 -4.75 -10.77
N HIS A 69 -8.36 -3.57 -10.26
CA HIS A 69 -9.13 -2.57 -10.99
C HIS A 69 -8.28 -1.38 -11.48
N ALA A 70 -6.96 -1.41 -11.25
CA ALA A 70 -6.05 -0.38 -11.76
C ALA A 70 -6.08 -0.33 -13.30
N SER A 71 -5.84 0.85 -13.89
CA SER A 71 -5.72 0.96 -15.35
C SER A 71 -4.50 0.18 -15.86
N ALA A 72 -4.49 -0.15 -17.15
CA ALA A 72 -3.37 -0.87 -17.75
C ALA A 72 -2.04 -0.11 -17.60
N GLU A 73 -2.08 1.22 -17.70
CA GLU A 73 -0.90 2.09 -17.53
C GLU A 73 -0.38 2.05 -16.08
N VAL A 74 -1.28 2.16 -15.10
CA VAL A 74 -0.93 2.11 -13.67
C VAL A 74 -0.38 0.74 -13.30
N LEU A 75 -1.01 -0.34 -13.77
CA LEU A 75 -0.58 -1.72 -13.53
C LEU A 75 0.86 -1.98 -14.00
N VAL A 76 1.25 -1.42 -15.15
CA VAL A 76 2.63 -1.53 -15.66
C VAL A 76 3.62 -0.82 -14.73
N MET A 77 3.28 0.37 -14.25
CA MET A 77 4.13 1.13 -13.34
C MET A 77 4.23 0.47 -11.96
N ASP A 78 3.10 0.00 -11.41
CA ASP A 78 3.06 -0.72 -10.13
C ASP A 78 3.94 -1.97 -10.17
N LYS A 79 3.87 -2.72 -11.28
CA LYS A 79 4.70 -3.91 -11.45
C LYS A 79 6.18 -3.56 -11.52
N ALA A 80 6.55 -2.54 -12.32
CA ALA A 80 7.93 -2.11 -12.42
C ALA A 80 8.49 -1.65 -11.06
N MET A 81 7.70 -0.91 -10.29
CA MET A 81 8.05 -0.53 -8.92
C MET A 81 8.21 -1.75 -8.01
N ALA A 82 7.28 -2.70 -8.05
CA ALA A 82 7.34 -3.92 -7.25
C ALA A 82 8.57 -4.78 -7.58
N ASP A 83 8.93 -4.88 -8.86
CA ASP A 83 10.11 -5.62 -9.31
C ASP A 83 11.41 -4.95 -8.83
N ILE A 84 11.46 -3.61 -8.80
CA ILE A 84 12.58 -2.86 -8.19
C ILE A 84 12.68 -3.18 -6.69
N VAL A 85 11.55 -3.14 -5.96
CA VAL A 85 11.56 -3.47 -4.52
C VAL A 85 12.05 -4.90 -4.31
N ALA A 86 11.57 -5.87 -5.09
CA ALA A 86 11.98 -7.25 -4.97
C ALA A 86 13.46 -7.47 -5.31
N ALA A 87 14.00 -6.76 -6.29
CA ALA A 87 15.42 -6.85 -6.65
C ALA A 87 16.34 -6.39 -5.51
N HIS A 88 15.94 -5.36 -4.74
CA HIS A 88 16.69 -4.89 -3.57
C HIS A 88 16.49 -5.78 -2.32
N THR A 89 15.25 -6.17 -2.06
CA THR A 89 14.86 -6.75 -0.77
C THR A 89 14.83 -8.28 -0.77
N GLY A 90 14.68 -8.91 -1.94
CA GLY A 90 14.38 -10.33 -2.08
C GLY A 90 12.95 -10.71 -1.66
N TYR A 91 12.07 -9.73 -1.40
CA TYR A 91 10.71 -9.98 -0.91
C TYR A 91 9.81 -10.55 -2.01
N ARG A 92 8.82 -11.32 -1.59
CA ARG A 92 7.92 -12.01 -2.51
C ARG A 92 6.76 -11.11 -2.94
N LEU A 93 6.52 -11.01 -4.24
CA LEU A 93 5.31 -10.37 -4.77
C LEU A 93 4.07 -11.23 -4.48
N VAL A 94 2.99 -10.56 -4.09
CA VAL A 94 1.63 -11.12 -4.07
C VAL A 94 0.87 -10.58 -5.27
N ALA A 95 0.35 -11.47 -6.12
CA ALA A 95 -0.45 -11.07 -7.27
C ALA A 95 -1.74 -10.34 -6.82
N PRO A 96 -2.23 -9.32 -7.57
CA PRO A 96 -3.41 -8.55 -7.20
C PRO A 96 -4.64 -9.40 -6.90
N GLU A 97 -4.82 -10.52 -7.62
CA GLU A 97 -5.93 -11.45 -7.45
C GLU A 97 -5.83 -12.24 -6.13
N ALA A 98 -4.61 -12.44 -5.62
CA ALA A 98 -4.34 -13.16 -4.37
C ALA A 98 -4.33 -12.25 -3.13
N ASP A 99 -4.30 -10.93 -3.32
CA ASP A 99 -4.31 -9.90 -2.26
C ASP A 99 -5.71 -9.69 -1.63
N GLY A 100 -6.76 -10.26 -2.24
CA GLY A 100 -8.13 -9.91 -1.84
C GLY A 100 -8.52 -8.46 -2.19
N SER A 101 -7.75 -7.83 -3.08
CA SER A 101 -7.89 -6.44 -3.54
C SER A 101 -9.19 -6.13 -4.29
N LYS A 102 -10.00 -7.15 -4.62
CA LYS A 102 -11.30 -7.00 -5.29
C LYS A 102 -12.21 -5.97 -4.64
N PHE A 103 -12.20 -5.91 -3.31
CA PHE A 103 -12.85 -4.87 -2.50
C PHE A 103 -11.84 -4.22 -1.57
N GLY A 104 -10.62 -3.99 -2.07
CA GLY A 104 -9.56 -3.30 -1.37
C GLY A 104 -10.01 -1.90 -0.98
N THR A 105 -9.68 -1.49 0.24
CA THR A 105 -10.02 -0.17 0.81
C THR A 105 -8.86 0.46 1.54
N GLY A 106 -7.64 -0.02 1.27
CA GLY A 106 -6.42 0.55 1.79
C GLY A 106 -5.96 1.75 1.01
N PHE A 107 -4.91 2.39 1.52
CA PHE A 107 -4.38 3.59 0.88
C PHE A 107 -3.87 3.29 -0.53
N LYS A 108 -3.12 2.19 -0.69
CA LYS A 108 -2.67 1.67 -2.00
C LYS A 108 -3.85 1.50 -2.98
N ASP A 109 -4.93 0.84 -2.54
CA ASP A 109 -6.12 0.60 -3.37
C ASP A 109 -6.80 1.91 -3.79
N TRP A 110 -6.80 2.92 -2.93
CA TRP A 110 -7.35 4.22 -3.28
C TRP A 110 -6.47 4.97 -4.27
N LEU A 111 -5.14 4.85 -4.13
CA LEU A 111 -4.18 5.47 -5.04
C LEU A 111 -4.28 4.88 -6.46
N ASP A 112 -4.19 3.56 -6.59
CA ASP A 112 -4.14 2.92 -7.91
C ASP A 112 -5.53 2.88 -8.60
N TRP A 113 -6.60 2.57 -7.86
CA TRP A 113 -7.95 2.42 -8.42
C TRP A 113 -8.66 3.77 -8.63
N GLU A 114 -8.65 4.67 -7.65
CA GLU A 114 -9.41 5.94 -7.75
C GLU A 114 -8.58 7.10 -8.27
N LYS A 115 -7.29 7.13 -7.94
CA LYS A 115 -6.43 8.28 -8.27
C LYS A 115 -5.55 8.04 -9.50
N GLY A 116 -5.39 6.80 -9.94
CA GLY A 116 -4.47 6.43 -11.00
C GLY A 116 -3.01 6.73 -10.65
N ILE A 117 -2.68 6.75 -9.35
CA ILE A 117 -1.33 7.01 -8.84
C ILE A 117 -0.67 5.65 -8.58
N PRO A 118 0.45 5.35 -9.26
CA PRO A 118 1.19 4.11 -9.04
C PRO A 118 1.62 3.94 -7.58
N SER A 119 1.42 2.77 -7.00
CA SER A 119 1.80 2.48 -5.63
C SER A 119 2.06 1.01 -5.34
N VAL A 120 2.96 0.77 -4.38
CA VAL A 120 3.22 -0.57 -3.84
C VAL A 120 3.23 -0.53 -2.32
N THR A 121 2.84 -1.63 -1.70
CA THR A 121 2.94 -1.85 -0.26
C THR A 121 4.04 -2.85 0.04
N VAL A 122 5.00 -2.45 0.87
CA VAL A 122 6.16 -3.24 1.28
C VAL A 122 6.00 -3.63 2.75
N GLU A 123 5.70 -4.90 2.98
CA GLU A 123 5.60 -5.50 4.30
C GLU A 123 6.99 -5.97 4.76
N VAL A 124 7.65 -5.18 5.60
CA VAL A 124 9.02 -5.46 6.07
C VAL A 124 9.03 -6.34 7.33
N GLY A 125 10.16 -6.99 7.58
CA GLY A 125 10.38 -7.77 8.81
C GLY A 125 9.53 -9.04 8.93
N ILE A 126 9.84 -9.84 9.95
CA ILE A 126 9.23 -11.14 10.25
C ILE A 126 8.87 -11.21 11.75
N GLY A 127 7.84 -11.98 12.11
CA GLY A 127 7.40 -12.19 13.50
C GLY A 127 5.90 -11.92 13.71
N THR A 128 5.58 -10.92 14.52
CA THR A 128 4.22 -10.37 14.67
C THR A 128 4.38 -8.86 14.88
N SER A 129 3.53 -8.04 14.27
CA SER A 129 3.64 -6.60 14.39
C SER A 129 3.31 -6.11 15.81
N PRO A 130 4.11 -5.20 16.40
CA PRO A 130 5.37 -4.67 15.87
C PRO A 130 6.49 -5.72 15.88
N VAL A 131 7.20 -5.86 14.75
CA VAL A 131 8.30 -6.83 14.61
C VAL A 131 9.48 -6.46 15.53
N PRO A 132 10.30 -7.45 15.97
CA PRO A 132 11.47 -7.18 16.81
C PRO A 132 12.39 -6.08 16.28
N GLU A 133 12.71 -5.09 17.12
CA GLU A 133 13.55 -3.92 16.77
C GLU A 133 14.94 -4.31 16.26
N ALA A 134 15.49 -5.45 16.69
CA ALA A 134 16.77 -5.97 16.20
C ALA A 134 16.82 -6.17 14.67
N GLN A 135 15.68 -6.16 13.98
CA GLN A 135 15.60 -6.24 12.53
C GLN A 135 15.83 -4.90 11.81
N ILE A 136 15.85 -3.75 12.53
CA ILE A 136 15.85 -2.43 11.91
C ILE A 136 17.03 -2.21 10.96
N ASP A 137 18.24 -2.63 11.35
CA ASP A 137 19.44 -2.47 10.50
C ASP A 137 19.33 -3.31 9.22
N THR A 138 18.84 -4.54 9.34
CA THR A 138 18.62 -5.44 8.18
C THR A 138 17.54 -4.87 7.26
N ILE A 139 16.41 -4.43 7.82
CA ILE A 139 15.30 -3.83 7.07
C ILE A 139 15.78 -2.58 6.33
N TRP A 140 16.54 -1.72 7.01
CA TRP A 140 17.11 -0.51 6.42
C TRP A 140 18.05 -0.85 5.27
N GLN A 141 19.01 -1.76 5.47
CA GLN A 141 19.96 -2.16 4.44
C GLN A 141 19.27 -2.75 3.20
N GLN A 142 18.25 -3.58 3.39
CA GLN A 142 17.45 -4.15 2.29
C GLN A 142 16.69 -3.10 1.49
N ASN A 143 16.30 -1.97 2.12
CA ASN A 143 15.43 -0.96 1.50
C ASN A 143 16.16 0.31 1.06
N ALA A 144 17.42 0.51 1.46
CA ALA A 144 18.17 1.76 1.22
C ALA A 144 18.25 2.15 -0.28
N GLY A 145 18.30 1.16 -1.18
CA GLY A 145 18.34 1.39 -2.63
C GLY A 145 16.98 1.51 -3.33
N VAL A 146 15.88 1.16 -2.64
CA VAL A 146 14.55 1.08 -3.24
C VAL A 146 14.06 2.44 -3.72
N LEU A 147 14.04 3.44 -2.84
CA LEU A 147 13.53 4.77 -3.18
C LEU A 147 14.35 5.44 -4.30
N PRO A 148 15.69 5.48 -4.25
CA PRO A 148 16.49 6.04 -5.34
C PRO A 148 16.23 5.41 -6.71
N ASP A 149 16.07 4.08 -6.78
CA ASP A 149 15.89 3.38 -8.05
C ASP A 149 14.45 3.49 -8.58
N ILE A 150 13.45 3.55 -7.70
CA ILE A 150 12.08 3.93 -8.10
C ILE A 150 12.07 5.35 -8.68
N VAL A 151 12.76 6.31 -8.04
CA VAL A 151 12.84 7.69 -8.55
C VAL A 151 13.49 7.72 -9.92
N LYS A 152 14.61 7.00 -10.12
CA LYS A 152 15.28 6.86 -11.43
C LYS A 152 14.34 6.34 -12.51
N TYR A 153 13.61 5.26 -12.21
CA TYR A 153 12.61 4.68 -13.10
C TYR A 153 11.54 5.72 -13.50
N ILE A 154 10.96 6.42 -12.52
CA ILE A 154 9.90 7.42 -12.76
C ILE A 154 10.38 8.57 -13.64
N ILE A 155 11.62 9.03 -13.45
CA ILE A 155 12.19 10.15 -14.23
C ILE A 155 12.90 9.71 -15.51
N GLY A 156 12.91 8.41 -15.83
CA GLY A 156 13.51 7.86 -17.05
C GLY A 156 15.04 7.96 -17.12
N LYS A 157 15.74 7.74 -16.01
CA LYS A 157 17.22 7.75 -15.92
C LYS A 157 17.77 6.38 -15.51
#